data_AF-A0A7C6K657-F1
#
_entry.id   AF-A0A7C6K657-F1
#
_cell.length_a   1.000
_cell.length_b   1.000
_cell.length_c   1.000
_cell.angle_alpha   90.00
_cell.angle_beta   90.00
_cell.angle_gamma   90.00
#
_symmetry.space_group_name_H-M   'P 1'
#
loop_
_entity.id
_entity.type
_entity.pdbx_description
1 polymer ?
#
loop_
_entity_poly.entity_id
_entity_poly.type
_entity_poly.pdbx_seq_one_letter_code
_entity_poly.pdbx_strand_id
1 'polypeptide(L)'
;MKDGCKVKICGITNLEDRDMTAAAGAEFFGVIVDVPYSPRTLNRETAAGLLKDAPLPGVALTFQQDLQQIKHLVEFQQLDSLWLAKFHKMLYLLQILLEGESHPDAP
;
A
#
# COMPACT_ATOMS: atom_id res chain seq x y z
N MET A 1 -11.98 0.55 20.26
CA MET A 1 -12.32 -0.24 19.07
C MET A 1 -12.77 -1.63 19.56
N LYS A 2 -13.74 -2.29 18.90
CA LYS A 2 -14.13 -3.65 19.30
C LYS A 2 -12.95 -4.59 19.04
N ASP A 3 -12.61 -5.43 20.01
CA ASP A 3 -11.51 -6.39 19.89
C ASP A 3 -11.65 -7.22 18.60
N GLY A 4 -10.59 -7.22 17.77
CA GLY A 4 -10.46 -8.07 16.60
C GLY A 4 -10.69 -7.44 15.21
N CYS A 5 -11.06 -6.15 15.10
CA CYS A 5 -11.23 -5.50 13.79
C CYS A 5 -10.05 -4.56 13.46
N LYS A 6 -9.33 -4.84 12.37
CA LYS A 6 -8.28 -3.95 11.85
C LYS A 6 -8.86 -2.86 10.96
N VAL A 7 -8.44 -1.60 11.16
CA VAL A 7 -8.95 -0.44 10.43
C VAL A 7 -7.92 0.08 9.42
N LYS A 8 -8.42 0.39 8.21
CA LYS A 8 -7.67 1.09 7.16
C LYS A 8 -8.40 2.37 6.75
N ILE A 9 -7.69 3.49 6.71
CA ILE A 9 -8.19 4.72 6.07
C ILE A 9 -7.60 4.83 4.65
N CYS A 10 -8.45 4.99 3.64
CA CYS A 10 -8.05 4.90 2.23
C CYS A 10 -8.18 6.24 1.51
N GLY A 11 -7.29 6.49 0.55
CA GLY A 11 -7.23 7.68 -0.31
C GLY A 11 -6.71 8.91 0.41
N ILE A 12 -5.64 8.72 1.19
CA ILE A 12 -4.83 9.79 1.77
C ILE A 12 -4.05 10.49 0.66
N THR A 13 -4.01 11.83 0.69
CA THR A 13 -3.39 12.66 -0.36
C THR A 13 -2.33 13.63 0.15
N ASN A 14 -2.15 13.74 1.47
CA ASN A 14 -1.16 14.63 2.11
C ASN A 14 -0.62 13.96 3.40
N LEU A 15 0.48 14.50 3.94
CA LEU A 15 1.15 13.96 5.13
C LEU A 15 0.35 14.21 6.42
N GLU A 16 -0.37 15.32 6.51
CA GLU A 16 -1.17 15.66 7.70
C GLU A 16 -2.25 14.61 7.95
N ASP A 17 -3.02 14.24 6.92
CA ASP A 17 -4.06 13.21 7.00
C ASP A 17 -3.47 11.82 7.28
N ARG A 18 -2.27 11.53 6.74
CA ARG A 18 -1.53 10.28 7.01
C ARG A 18 -1.21 10.17 8.50
N ASP A 19 -0.67 11.23 9.07
CA ASP A 19 -0.22 11.24 10.47
C ASP A 19 -1.42 11.29 11.43
N MET A 20 -2.49 12.01 11.05
CA MET A 20 -3.77 11.97 11.76
C MET A 20 -4.40 10.58 11.79
N THR A 21 -4.28 9.81 10.69
CA THR A 21 -4.76 8.42 10.62
C THR A 21 -4.08 7.54 11.67
N ALA A 22 -2.76 7.73 11.85
CA ALA A 22 -1.99 7.05 12.90
C ALA A 22 -2.42 7.48 14.31
N ALA A 23 -2.55 8.78 14.53
CA ALA A 23 -3.00 9.32 15.82
C ALA A 23 -4.41 8.85 16.21
N ALA A 24 -5.27 8.59 15.22
CA ALA A 24 -6.62 8.06 15.43
C ALA A 24 -6.67 6.56 15.76
N GLY A 25 -5.54 5.85 15.68
CA GLY A 25 -5.41 4.43 16.04
C GLY A 25 -5.77 3.47 14.91
N ALA A 26 -5.73 3.90 13.65
CA ALA A 26 -5.84 2.97 12.53
C ALA A 26 -4.56 2.14 12.37
N GLU A 27 -4.69 0.91 11.87
CA GLU A 27 -3.55 0.02 11.63
C GLU A 27 -2.97 0.15 10.22
N PHE A 28 -3.70 0.76 9.29
CA PHE A 28 -3.25 0.97 7.91
C PHE A 28 -3.73 2.31 7.37
N PHE A 29 -2.95 2.85 6.44
CA PHE A 29 -3.43 3.91 5.56
C PHE A 29 -3.29 3.48 4.09
N GLY A 30 -3.94 4.18 3.18
CA GLY A 30 -3.80 3.86 1.77
C GLY A 30 -3.86 5.06 0.85
N VAL A 31 -3.11 4.95 -0.24
CA VAL A 31 -3.05 5.91 -1.34
C VAL A 31 -3.69 5.29 -2.58
N ILE A 32 -4.18 6.12 -3.49
CA ILE A 32 -4.74 5.66 -4.77
C ILE A 32 -3.77 6.12 -5.85
N VAL A 33 -3.26 5.22 -6.67
CA VAL A 33 -2.17 5.49 -7.62
C VAL A 33 -2.64 5.22 -9.05
N ASP A 34 -2.48 6.22 -9.92
CA ASP A 34 -2.78 6.13 -11.35
C ASP A 34 -4.20 5.60 -11.68
N VAL A 35 -5.22 5.94 -10.86
CA VAL A 35 -6.62 5.55 -11.07
C VAL A 35 -7.42 6.72 -11.66
N PRO A 36 -7.81 6.65 -12.95
CA PRO A 36 -8.29 7.82 -13.69
C PRO A 36 -9.63 8.40 -13.22
N TYR A 37 -10.45 7.60 -12.52
CA TYR A 37 -11.78 8.02 -12.06
C TYR A 37 -11.82 8.42 -10.58
N SER A 38 -10.70 8.32 -9.84
CA SER A 38 -10.65 8.74 -8.44
C SER A 38 -10.14 10.17 -8.34
N PRO A 39 -10.89 11.10 -7.72
CA PRO A 39 -10.39 12.47 -7.48
C PRO A 39 -9.24 12.50 -6.47
N ARG A 40 -8.99 11.40 -5.76
CA ARG A 40 -7.90 11.24 -4.79
C ARG A 40 -6.72 10.45 -5.36
N THR A 41 -6.67 10.29 -6.68
CA THR A 41 -5.54 9.62 -7.33
C THR A 41 -4.29 10.49 -7.23
N LEU A 42 -3.16 9.83 -6.99
CA LEU A 42 -1.84 10.41 -6.95
C LEU A 42 -1.02 9.83 -8.10
N ASN A 43 -0.03 10.59 -8.56
CA ASN A 43 1.06 10.03 -9.35
C ASN A 43 1.99 9.22 -8.42
N ARG A 44 2.93 8.50 -9.05
CA ARG A 44 3.83 7.57 -8.35
C ARG A 44 4.77 8.28 -7.39
N GLU A 45 5.28 9.45 -7.77
CA GLU A 45 6.21 10.23 -6.96
C GLU A 45 5.54 10.71 -5.66
N THR A 46 4.33 11.25 -5.76
CA THR A 46 3.58 11.74 -4.60
C THR A 46 3.15 10.59 -3.70
N ALA A 47 2.71 9.47 -4.29
CA ALA A 47 2.38 8.27 -3.54
C ALA A 47 3.60 7.72 -2.78
N ALA A 48 4.78 7.64 -3.43
CA ALA A 48 6.03 7.23 -2.80
C ALA A 48 6.39 8.16 -1.63
N GLY A 49 6.22 9.47 -1.80
CA GLY A 49 6.47 10.46 -0.73
C GLY A 49 5.59 10.27 0.51
N LEU A 50 4.32 9.86 0.34
CA LEU A 50 3.43 9.56 1.47
C LEU A 50 3.74 8.23 2.15
N LEU A 51 4.15 7.24 1.36
CA LEU A 51 4.47 5.89 1.82
C LEU A 51 5.80 5.80 2.55
N LYS A 52 6.75 6.65 2.18
CA LYS A 52 8.06 6.73 2.80
C LYS A 52 7.99 7.19 4.26
N ASP A 53 8.74 6.49 5.11
CA ASP A 53 8.90 6.79 6.55
C ASP A 53 7.57 6.99 7.27
N ALA A 54 6.52 6.29 6.82
CA ALA A 54 5.18 6.43 7.36
C ALA A 54 5.05 5.76 8.73
N PRO A 55 4.29 6.35 9.67
CA PRO A 55 4.09 5.78 11.01
C PRO A 55 3.22 4.52 11.01
N LEU A 56 2.55 4.22 9.90
CA LEU A 56 1.71 3.05 9.70
C LEU A 56 2.09 2.34 8.40
N PRO A 57 1.81 1.03 8.26
CA PRO A 57 1.90 0.35 6.97
C PRO A 57 0.98 0.99 5.91
N GLY A 58 1.58 1.32 4.77
CA GLY A 58 0.90 1.93 3.63
C GLY A 58 0.37 0.91 2.62
N VAL A 59 -0.76 1.23 1.99
CA VAL A 59 -1.45 0.37 1.02
C VAL A 59 -1.70 1.14 -0.27
N ALA A 60 -1.09 0.72 -1.37
CA ALA A 60 -1.35 1.32 -2.68
C ALA A 60 -2.54 0.62 -3.37
N LEU A 61 -3.58 1.40 -3.68
CA LEU A 61 -4.68 0.96 -4.53
C LEU A 61 -4.39 1.36 -5.97
N THR A 62 -4.43 0.37 -6.86
CA THR A 62 -4.27 0.55 -8.31
C THR A 62 -5.46 -0.08 -9.03
N PHE A 63 -5.67 0.29 -10.29
CA PHE A 63 -6.80 -0.23 -11.08
C PHE A 63 -6.32 -0.82 -12.42
N GLN A 64 -6.81 -2.02 -12.72
CA GLN A 64 -6.55 -2.75 -13.97
C GLN A 64 -5.08 -2.78 -14.42
N GLN A 65 -4.14 -2.80 -13.46
CA GLN A 65 -2.73 -2.93 -13.76
C GLN A 65 -2.38 -4.40 -14.03
N ASP A 66 -1.53 -4.63 -15.04
CA ASP A 66 -0.91 -5.93 -15.27
C ASP A 66 0.16 -6.23 -14.19
N LEU A 67 0.68 -7.47 -14.18
CA LEU A 67 1.65 -7.89 -13.17
C LEU A 67 2.99 -7.14 -13.27
N GLN A 68 3.42 -6.73 -14.47
CA GLN A 68 4.68 -6.00 -14.66
C GLN A 68 4.56 -4.58 -14.14
N GLN A 69 3.44 -3.91 -14.45
CA GLN A 69 3.12 -2.59 -13.91
C GLN A 69 3.07 -2.59 -12.39
N ILE A 70 2.50 -3.65 -11.80
CA ILE A 70 2.44 -3.83 -10.36
C ILE A 70 3.84 -4.03 -9.75
N LYS A 71 4.69 -4.86 -10.35
CA LYS A 71 6.07 -5.05 -9.88
C LYS A 71 6.85 -3.74 -9.88
N HIS A 72 6.75 -2.99 -10.96
CA HIS A 72 7.44 -1.72 -11.09
C HIS A 72 6.98 -0.69 -10.04
N LEU A 73 5.69 -0.72 -9.66
CA LEU A 73 5.18 0.11 -8.56
C LEU A 73 5.75 -0.29 -7.20
N VAL A 74 5.91 -1.59 -6.92
CA VAL A 74 6.54 -2.09 -5.68
C VAL A 74 7.98 -1.61 -5.60
N GLU A 75 8.75 -1.83 -6.67
CA GLU A 75 10.17 -1.49 -6.75
C GLU A 75 10.40 0.02 -6.62
N PHE A 76 9.57 0.83 -7.29
CA PHE A 76 9.68 2.28 -7.27
C PHE A 76 9.42 2.90 -5.89
N GLN A 77 8.54 2.30 -5.09
CA GLN A 77 8.10 2.86 -3.82
C GLN A 77 8.92 2.40 -2.61
N GLN A 78 9.93 1.52 -2.79
CA GLN A 78 10.73 0.92 -1.70
C GLN A 78 9.86 0.45 -0.52
N LEU A 79 8.73 -0.17 -0.83
CA LEU A 79 7.79 -0.62 0.19
C LEU A 79 8.31 -1.92 0.82
N ASP A 80 8.70 -1.87 2.09
CA ASP A 80 9.09 -3.07 2.87
C ASP A 80 7.94 -4.08 3.00
N SER A 81 6.70 -3.63 2.84
CA SER A 81 5.52 -4.50 2.74
C SER A 81 4.41 -3.80 1.94
N LEU A 82 4.13 -4.28 0.72
CA LEU A 82 3.02 -3.76 -0.09
C LEU A 82 1.76 -4.61 0.11
N TRP A 83 0.66 -3.96 0.48
CA TRP A 83 -0.68 -4.53 0.35
C TRP A 83 -1.27 -4.09 -0.99
N LEU A 84 -1.28 -4.98 -1.97
CA LEU A 84 -1.97 -4.76 -3.25
C LEU A 84 -3.45 -5.10 -3.11
N ALA A 85 -4.32 -4.10 -3.19
CA ALA A 85 -5.76 -4.34 -3.36
C ALA A 85 -6.10 -4.38 -4.85
N LYS A 86 -6.09 -5.58 -5.46
CA LYS A 86 -6.71 -5.78 -6.77
C LYS A 86 -8.23 -5.84 -6.62
N PHE A 87 -8.94 -4.84 -7.13
CA PHE A 87 -10.40 -4.92 -7.29
C PHE A 87 -10.74 -5.44 -8.70
N HIS A 88 -10.88 -6.76 -8.82
CA HIS A 88 -11.73 -7.39 -9.82
C HIS A 88 -12.59 -8.42 -9.09
N LYS A 89 -13.76 -7.96 -8.62
CA LYS A 89 -14.85 -8.78 -8.07
C LYS A 89 -14.35 -9.96 -7.21
N MET A 90 -13.69 -9.63 -6.08
CA MET A 90 -13.30 -10.47 -4.93
C MET A 90 -11.90 -10.05 -4.47
N LEU A 91 -11.83 -9.65 -3.20
CA LEU A 91 -10.65 -9.16 -2.51
C LEU A 91 -9.55 -10.23 -2.50
N TYR A 92 -8.47 -10.04 -3.27
CA TYR A 92 -7.26 -10.85 -3.11
C TYR A 92 -6.20 -10.03 -2.38
N LEU A 93 -5.98 -10.35 -1.10
CA LEU A 93 -4.76 -10.03 -0.36
C LEU A 93 -3.62 -10.82 -1.01
N LEU A 94 -2.66 -10.17 -1.65
CA LEU A 94 -1.39 -10.82 -1.97
C LEU A 94 -0.39 -10.50 -0.86
N GLN A 95 -0.26 -11.44 0.07
CA GLN A 95 0.84 -11.48 1.04
C GLN A 95 2.07 -11.97 0.28
N ILE A 96 2.97 -11.05 -0.11
CA ILE A 96 4.29 -11.47 -0.56
C ILE A 96 5.08 -11.79 0.70
N LEU A 97 5.37 -13.08 0.83
CA LEU A 97 6.20 -13.73 1.84
C LEU A 97 7.47 -12.92 2.17
N LEU A 98 7.56 -12.47 3.42
CA LEU A 98 8.82 -12.43 4.18
C LEU A 98 8.90 -13.69 5.06
N GLU A 99 8.63 -14.85 4.50
CA GLU A 99 9.11 -16.13 5.06
C GLU A 99 9.84 -16.87 3.94
N GLY A 100 11.13 -16.62 3.89
CA GLY A 100 12.09 -17.24 2.98
C GLY A 100 13.49 -17.13 3.58
N GLU A 101 13.63 -17.40 4.87
CA GLU A 101 14.91 -17.91 5.37
C GLU A 101 15.02 -19.40 5.00
N SER A 102 16.25 -19.80 4.67
CA SER A 102 16.75 -21.07 4.10
C SER A 102 16.63 -21.16 2.57
N HIS A 103 17.69 -21.43 1.80
CA HIS A 103 18.91 -22.18 2.07
C HIS A 103 20.02 -21.81 1.02
N PRO A 104 21.20 -22.46 1.03
CA PRO A 104 22.51 -21.85 0.85
C PRO A 104 22.95 -21.83 -0.64
N ASP A 105 24.17 -21.39 -0.90
CA ASP A 105 24.89 -21.60 -2.16
C ASP A 105 24.30 -20.93 -3.43
N ALA A 106 24.82 -19.74 -3.74
CA ALA A 106 25.51 -19.46 -5.01
C ALA A 106 25.91 -17.98 -5.13
N PRO A 107 26.98 -17.64 -5.86
CA PRO A 107 28.34 -18.19 -5.86
C PRO A 107 29.30 -17.45 -4.91
#